data_AF-A0A2I7SJY0-F1
#
_entry.id   AF-A0A2I7SJY0-F1
#
_cell.length_a   1.000
_cell.length_b   1.000
_cell.length_c   1.000
_cell.angle_alpha   90.00
_cell.angle_beta   90.00
_cell.angle_gamma   90.00
#
_symmetry.space_group_name_H-M   'P 1'
#
loop_
_entity.id
_entity.type
_entity.pdbx_description
1 polymer ?
#
loop_
_entity_poly.entity_id
_entity_poly.type
_entity_poly.pdbx_seq_one_letter_code
_entity_poly.pdbx_strand_id
1 'polypeptide(L)'
;MLTVTTIVGAVFFNYSVPLKENTLLKERTRNIQQEIDFQKSFALRVHHVQAMIDSLGAPGQNIAFTNTLIHGKLADLQSSIPQKDSTYLYNMYTDIVEALVGLQSTKNDLLSLENARKRIDEYKEVLDETRTELEQTKRDLDILRISRN
;
A
#
# COMPACT_ATOMS: atom_id res chain seq x y z
N MET A 1 -26.89 33.27 59.02
CA MET A 1 -26.35 31.94 58.74
C MET A 1 -26.66 31.51 57.30
N LEU A 2 -27.92 31.56 56.84
CA LEU A 2 -28.29 31.19 55.47
C LEU A 2 -27.51 31.94 54.37
N THR A 3 -27.33 33.25 54.51
CA THR A 3 -26.63 34.11 53.54
C THR A 3 -25.15 33.74 53.38
N VAL A 4 -24.48 33.38 54.48
CA VAL A 4 -23.06 32.98 54.47
C VAL A 4 -22.89 31.67 53.71
N THR A 5 -23.77 30.69 53.93
CA THR A 5 -23.73 29.40 53.24
C THR A 5 -23.98 29.55 51.74
N THR A 6 -24.91 30.42 51.34
CA THR A 6 -25.19 30.71 49.92
C THR A 6 -23.99 31.38 49.24
N ILE A 7 -23.34 32.34 49.89
CA ILE A 7 -22.17 33.03 49.33
C ILE A 7 -20.99 32.07 49.18
N VAL A 8 -20.70 31.25 50.21
CA VAL A 8 -19.62 30.27 50.17
C VAL A 8 -19.88 29.20 49.10
N GLY A 9 -21.12 28.72 48.96
CA GLY A 9 -21.51 27.79 47.90
C GLY A 9 -21.31 28.38 46.50
N ALA A 10 -21.74 29.64 46.29
CA ALA A 10 -21.57 30.32 45.01
C ALA A 10 -20.09 30.51 44.62
N VAL A 11 -19.24 30.90 45.58
CA VAL A 11 -17.79 31.04 45.35
C VAL A 11 -17.14 29.68 45.04
N PHE A 12 -17.54 28.62 45.74
CA PHE A 12 -17.02 27.27 45.51
C PHE A 12 -17.37 26.73 44.11
N PHE A 13 -18.62 26.89 43.68
CA PHE A 13 -19.03 26.51 42.32
C PHE A 13 -18.33 27.36 41.26
N ASN A 14 -18.21 28.67 41.48
CA ASN A 14 -17.55 29.58 40.56
C ASN A 14 -16.05 29.27 40.36
N TYR A 15 -15.38 28.67 41.35
CA TYR A 15 -13.98 28.22 41.20
C TYR A 15 -13.86 26.78 40.68
N SER A 16 -14.73 25.88 41.13
CA SER A 16 -14.63 24.45 40.81
C SER A 16 -15.05 24.14 39.37
N VAL A 17 -16.02 24.88 38.82
CA VAL A 17 -16.51 24.67 37.45
C VAL A 17 -15.43 25.05 36.42
N PRO A 18 -14.80 26.25 36.45
CA PRO A 18 -13.73 26.60 35.52
C PRO A 18 -12.52 25.67 35.59
N LEU A 19 -12.16 25.18 36.78
CA LEU A 19 -11.05 24.22 36.94
C LEU A 19 -11.36 22.91 36.23
N LYS A 20 -12.57 22.36 36.40
CA LYS A 20 -13.01 21.12 35.75
C LYS A 20 -13.17 21.28 34.24
N GLU A 21 -13.65 22.44 33.78
CA GLU A 21 -13.72 22.75 32.35
C GLU A 21 -12.32 22.83 31.74
N ASN A 22 -11.38 23.49 32.41
CA ASN A 22 -10.00 23.61 31.94
C ASN A 22 -9.30 22.23 31.86
N THR A 23 -9.51 21.35 32.85
CA THR A 23 -8.97 19.99 32.78
C THR A 23 -9.57 19.18 31.64
N LEU A 24 -10.90 19.24 31.44
CA LEU A 24 -11.58 18.58 30.33
C LEU A 24 -11.14 19.11 28.97
N LEU A 25 -10.95 20.43 28.84
CA LEU A 25 -10.45 21.05 27.61
C LEU A 25 -9.03 20.59 27.30
N LYS A 26 -8.13 20.60 28.29
CA LYS A 26 -6.76 20.08 28.13
C LYS A 26 -6.74 18.61 27.69
N GLU A 27 -7.60 17.79 28.28
CA GLU A 27 -7.72 16.38 27.91
C GLU A 27 -8.21 16.19 26.48
N ARG A 28 -9.24 16.94 26.07
CA ARG A 28 -9.75 16.94 24.68
C ARG A 28 -8.69 17.40 23.69
N THR A 29 -7.98 18.48 23.99
CA THR A 29 -6.87 18.98 23.15
C THR A 29 -5.78 17.91 23.00
N ARG A 30 -5.41 17.22 24.09
CA ARG A 30 -4.44 16.14 24.04
C ARG A 30 -4.90 14.99 23.14
N ASN A 31 -6.15 14.57 23.26
CA ASN A 31 -6.70 13.49 22.45
C ASN A 31 -6.76 13.85 20.96
N ILE A 32 -7.13 15.10 20.63
CA ILE A 32 -7.11 15.61 19.25
C ILE A 32 -5.68 15.64 18.71
N GLN A 33 -4.71 16.09 19.51
CA GLN A 33 -3.31 16.12 19.08
C GLN A 33 -2.79 14.71 18.78
N GLN A 34 -3.10 13.73 19.63
CA GLN A 34 -2.75 12.33 19.40
C GLN A 34 -3.36 11.77 18.11
N GLU A 35 -4.62 12.11 17.84
CA GLU A 35 -5.30 11.70 16.61
C GLU A 35 -4.65 12.33 15.36
N ILE A 36 -4.31 13.62 15.41
CA ILE A 36 -3.60 14.31 14.32
C ILE A 36 -2.22 13.68 14.08
N ASP A 37 -1.48 13.39 15.14
CA ASP A 37 -0.15 12.79 15.03
C ASP A 37 -0.23 11.37 14.47
N PHE A 38 -1.24 10.59 14.89
CA PHE A 38 -1.54 9.30 14.30
C PHE A 38 -1.84 9.44 12.80
N GLN A 39 -2.78 10.30 12.42
CA GLN A 39 -3.17 10.53 11.03
C GLN A 39 -1.99 10.91 10.13
N LYS A 40 -1.14 11.85 10.58
CA LYS A 40 0.06 12.25 9.85
C LYS A 40 1.02 11.07 9.67
N SER A 41 1.30 10.33 10.75
CA SER A 41 2.20 9.18 10.68
C SER A 41 1.64 8.06 9.80
N PHE A 42 0.33 7.82 9.85
CA PHE A 42 -0.37 6.84 9.03
C PHE A 42 -0.27 7.22 7.54
N ALA A 43 -0.60 8.47 7.19
CA ALA A 43 -0.51 8.96 5.82
C ALA A 43 0.91 8.87 5.24
N LEU A 44 1.94 9.22 6.03
CA LEU A 44 3.33 9.06 5.62
C LEU A 44 3.70 7.61 5.34
N ARG A 45 3.26 6.67 6.19
CA ARG A 45 3.48 5.24 5.99
C ARG A 45 2.75 4.71 4.76
N VAL A 46 1.51 5.13 4.51
CA VAL A 46 0.74 4.80 3.30
C VAL A 46 1.50 5.24 2.06
N HIS A 47 1.93 6.50 1.99
CA HIS A 47 2.69 7.01 0.84
C HIS A 47 4.01 6.26 0.63
N HIS A 48 4.70 5.90 1.71
CA HIS A 48 5.92 5.11 1.61
C HIS A 48 5.66 3.71 1.03
N VAL A 49 4.63 3.02 1.51
CA VAL A 49 4.24 1.69 0.97
C VAL A 49 3.82 1.81 -0.50
N GLN A 50 3.04 2.82 -0.85
CA GLN A 50 2.64 3.07 -2.24
C GLN A 50 3.86 3.29 -3.14
N ALA A 51 4.82 4.13 -2.73
CA ALA A 51 6.05 4.37 -3.50
C ALA A 51 6.87 3.09 -3.69
N MET A 52 6.91 2.21 -2.67
CA MET A 52 7.54 0.90 -2.78
C MET A 52 6.84 0.03 -3.83
N ILE A 53 5.50 -0.04 -3.80
CA ILE A 53 4.71 -0.79 -4.79
C ILE A 53 4.92 -0.24 -6.20
N ASP A 54 4.92 1.09 -6.38
CA ASP A 54 5.14 1.72 -7.68
C ASP A 54 6.51 1.37 -8.26
N SER A 55 7.54 1.34 -7.41
CA SER A 55 8.91 0.98 -7.77
C SER A 55 9.14 -0.52 -8.00
N LEU A 56 8.15 -1.37 -7.68
CA LEU A 56 8.28 -2.82 -7.81
C LEU A 56 8.51 -3.20 -9.28
N GLY A 57 9.57 -3.98 -9.51
CA GLY A 57 9.99 -4.39 -10.86
C GLY A 57 11.01 -3.46 -11.51
N ALA A 58 11.54 -2.46 -10.78
CA ALA A 58 12.67 -1.68 -11.27
C ALA A 58 13.91 -2.56 -11.54
N PRO A 59 14.71 -2.24 -12.59
CA PRO A 59 15.92 -3.01 -12.91
C PRO A 59 16.86 -3.14 -11.71
N GLY A 60 17.36 -4.35 -11.47
CA GLY A 60 18.29 -4.64 -10.38
C GLY A 60 17.64 -4.85 -9.01
N GLN A 61 16.31 -4.74 -8.86
CA GLN A 61 15.63 -5.12 -7.63
C GLN A 61 15.35 -6.63 -7.52
N ASN A 62 15.51 -7.17 -6.31
CA ASN A 62 14.96 -8.47 -5.98
C ASN A 62 13.46 -8.32 -5.65
N ILE A 63 12.60 -8.73 -6.58
CA ILE A 63 11.14 -8.62 -6.46
C ILE A 63 10.62 -9.38 -5.23
N ALA A 64 11.15 -10.58 -4.96
CA ALA A 64 10.71 -11.40 -3.82
C ALA A 64 11.01 -10.71 -2.48
N PHE A 65 12.25 -10.22 -2.31
CA PHE A 65 12.66 -9.48 -1.12
C PHE A 65 11.84 -8.20 -0.92
N THR A 66 11.62 -7.46 -2.02
CA THR A 66 10.84 -6.22 -1.98
C THR A 66 9.39 -6.48 -1.58
N ASN A 67 8.78 -7.55 -2.11
CA ASN A 67 7.44 -8.00 -1.72
C ASN A 67 7.37 -8.38 -0.23
N THR A 68 8.37 -9.09 0.30
CA THR A 68 8.45 -9.40 1.74
C THR A 68 8.49 -8.13 2.58
N LEU A 69 9.28 -7.13 2.16
CA LEU A 69 9.38 -5.86 2.87
C LEU A 69 8.05 -5.08 2.83
N ILE A 70 7.36 -5.07 1.69
CA ILE A 70 6.03 -4.46 1.55
C ILE A 70 5.02 -5.15 2.48
N HIS A 71 4.97 -6.48 2.51
CA HIS A 71 4.09 -7.22 3.41
C HIS A 71 4.34 -6.87 4.88
N GLY A 72 5.61 -6.78 5.29
CA GLY A 72 5.95 -6.35 6.65
C GLY A 72 5.41 -4.96 6.96
N LYS A 73 5.59 -4.00 6.04
CA LYS A 73 5.07 -2.64 6.23
C LYS A 73 3.55 -2.55 6.24
N LEU A 74 2.86 -3.37 5.46
CA LEU A 74 1.39 -3.46 5.48
C LEU A 74 0.89 -4.05 6.81
N ALA A 75 1.54 -5.08 7.34
CA ALA A 75 1.21 -5.65 8.64
C ALA A 75 1.47 -4.66 9.79
N ASP A 76 2.58 -3.92 9.74
CA ASP A 76 2.88 -2.83 10.69
C ASP A 76 1.80 -1.73 10.61
N LEU A 77 1.36 -1.39 9.40
CA LEU A 77 0.34 -0.37 9.18
C LEU A 77 -1.02 -0.83 9.75
N GLN A 78 -1.44 -2.05 9.47
CA GLN A 78 -2.68 -2.64 9.99
C GLN A 78 -2.69 -2.71 11.52
N SER A 79 -1.59 -3.19 12.12
CA SER A 79 -1.48 -3.32 13.57
C SER A 79 -1.42 -1.98 14.30
N SER A 80 -1.05 -0.90 13.60
CA SER A 80 -1.02 0.45 14.17
C SER A 80 -2.41 1.10 14.31
N ILE A 81 -3.44 0.57 13.65
CA ILE A 81 -4.79 1.15 13.63
C ILE A 81 -5.43 1.04 15.03
N PRO A 82 -5.83 2.16 15.66
CA PRO A 82 -6.46 2.14 16.97
C PRO A 82 -7.82 1.43 16.93
N GLN A 83 -8.01 0.42 17.78
CA GLN A 83 -9.29 -0.28 17.97
C GLN A 83 -10.26 0.49 18.90
N LYS A 84 -10.38 1.82 18.74
CA LYS A 84 -11.31 2.62 19.55
C LYS A 84 -12.73 2.53 18.99
N ASP A 85 -13.72 2.84 19.85
CA ASP A 85 -15.19 2.72 19.63
C ASP A 85 -15.75 3.37 18.34
N SER A 86 -14.96 4.13 17.57
CA SER A 86 -15.39 4.67 16.28
C SER A 86 -15.15 3.65 15.16
N THR A 87 -16.17 2.82 14.90
CA THR A 87 -16.19 1.84 13.79
C THR A 87 -15.86 2.49 12.44
N TYR A 88 -16.26 3.74 12.21
CA TYR A 88 -16.05 4.41 10.93
C TYR A 88 -14.58 4.69 10.62
N LEU A 89 -13.83 5.27 11.55
CA LEU A 89 -12.41 5.58 11.32
C LEU A 89 -11.56 4.32 11.23
N TYR A 90 -11.84 3.33 12.08
CA TYR A 90 -11.19 2.03 12.01
C TYR A 90 -11.38 1.36 10.64
N ASN A 91 -12.62 1.35 10.15
CA ASN A 91 -12.94 0.78 8.83
C ASN A 91 -12.21 1.57 7.73
N MET A 92 -12.26 2.90 7.75
CA MET A 92 -11.56 3.72 6.76
C MET A 92 -10.06 3.40 6.68
N TYR A 93 -9.37 3.30 7.82
CA TYR A 93 -7.94 2.96 7.81
C TYR A 93 -7.70 1.53 7.31
N THR A 94 -8.57 0.58 7.68
CA THR A 94 -8.49 -0.81 7.23
C THR A 94 -8.70 -0.92 5.72
N ASP A 95 -9.71 -0.23 5.19
CA ASP A 95 -10.02 -0.18 3.75
C ASP A 95 -8.82 0.37 2.95
N ILE A 96 -8.11 1.37 3.50
CA ILE A 96 -6.89 1.89 2.87
C ILE A 96 -5.79 0.82 2.83
N VAL A 97 -5.59 0.07 3.91
CA VAL A 97 -4.59 -1.03 3.94
C VAL A 97 -4.97 -2.12 2.94
N GLU A 98 -6.25 -2.51 2.89
CA GLU A 98 -6.75 -3.49 1.93
C GLU A 98 -6.58 -3.04 0.48
N ALA A 99 -6.82 -1.75 0.19
CA ALA A 99 -6.57 -1.18 -1.12
C ALA A 99 -5.09 -1.26 -1.52
N LEU A 100 -4.16 -1.02 -0.58
CA LEU A 100 -2.72 -1.18 -0.84
C LEU A 100 -2.31 -2.64 -1.07
N VAL A 101 -2.91 -3.60 -0.35
CA VAL A 101 -2.72 -5.03 -0.60
C VAL A 101 -3.19 -5.38 -2.03
N GLY A 102 -4.38 -4.89 -2.42
CA GLY A 102 -4.90 -5.06 -3.77
C GLY A 102 -3.98 -4.46 -4.83
N LEU A 103 -3.50 -3.23 -4.61
CA LEU A 103 -2.53 -2.55 -5.49
C LEU A 103 -1.26 -3.38 -5.68
N GLN A 104 -0.70 -3.92 -4.59
CA GLN A 104 0.49 -4.77 -4.64
C GLN A 104 0.23 -6.05 -5.45
N SER A 105 -0.93 -6.71 -5.25
CA SER A 105 -1.31 -7.89 -6.02
C SER A 105 -1.38 -7.57 -7.51
N THR A 106 -2.14 -6.53 -7.89
CA THR A 106 -2.30 -6.12 -9.28
C THR A 106 -0.97 -5.75 -9.94
N LYS A 107 -0.06 -5.10 -9.20
CA LYS A 107 1.28 -4.79 -9.69
C LYS A 107 2.10 -6.05 -9.98
N ASN A 108 2.05 -7.06 -9.11
CA ASN A 108 2.71 -8.34 -9.33
C ASN A 108 2.13 -9.07 -10.55
N ASP A 109 0.81 -9.05 -10.71
CA ASP A 109 0.15 -9.64 -11.88
C ASP A 109 0.59 -8.96 -13.18
N LEU A 110 0.69 -7.63 -13.17
CA LEU A 110 1.18 -6.86 -14.32
C LEU A 110 2.62 -7.25 -14.69
N LEU A 111 3.52 -7.38 -13.71
CA LEU A 111 4.90 -7.82 -13.95
C LEU A 111 4.96 -9.24 -14.53
N SER A 112 4.10 -10.14 -14.04
CA SER A 112 3.99 -11.50 -14.57
C SER A 112 3.53 -11.50 -16.04
N LEU A 113 2.50 -10.70 -16.36
CA LEU A 113 1.99 -10.54 -17.71
C LEU A 113 3.03 -9.93 -18.66
N GLU A 114 3.79 -8.94 -18.20
CA GLU A 114 4.87 -8.34 -18.99
C GLU A 114 5.96 -9.37 -19.34
N ASN A 115 6.36 -10.19 -18.37
CA ASN A 115 7.33 -11.26 -18.60
C ASN A 115 6.79 -12.34 -19.53
N ALA A 116 5.52 -12.73 -19.40
CA ALA A 116 4.87 -13.66 -20.30
C ALA A 116 4.82 -13.11 -21.73
N ARG A 117 4.52 -11.82 -21.90
CA ARG A 117 4.51 -11.15 -23.19
C ARG A 117 5.89 -11.13 -23.85
N LYS A 118 6.96 -10.79 -23.11
CA LYS A 118 8.34 -10.84 -23.61
C LYS A 118 8.69 -12.24 -24.15
N ARG A 119 8.37 -13.30 -23.40
CA ARG A 119 8.58 -14.68 -23.85
C ARG A 119 7.79 -15.04 -25.11
N ILE A 120 6.56 -14.55 -25.25
CA ILE A 120 5.76 -14.76 -26.46
C ILE A 120 6.42 -14.09 -27.65
N ASP A 121 6.93 -12.87 -27.48
CA ASP A 121 7.59 -12.14 -28.56
C ASP A 121 8.91 -12.83 -28.95
N GLU A 122 9.70 -13.31 -27.99
CA GLU A 122 10.88 -14.17 -28.23
C GLU A 122 10.52 -15.45 -29.00
N TYR A 123 9.46 -16.16 -28.59
CA TYR A 123 9.03 -17.38 -29.30
C TYR A 123 8.53 -17.11 -30.72
N LYS A 124 7.93 -15.95 -30.97
CA LYS A 124 7.52 -15.57 -32.33
C LYS A 124 8.72 -15.32 -33.23
N GLU A 125 9.76 -14.66 -32.72
CA GLU A 125 11.01 -14.42 -33.44
C GLU A 125 11.67 -15.76 -33.82
N VAL A 126 11.89 -16.64 -32.85
CA VAL A 126 12.48 -17.97 -33.09
C VAL A 126 11.64 -18.80 -34.08
N LEU A 127 10.31 -18.72 -34.01
CA LEU A 127 9.42 -19.42 -34.95
C LEU A 127 9.62 -18.92 -36.39
N ASP A 128 9.78 -17.62 -36.58
CA ASP A 128 9.96 -17.01 -37.90
C ASP A 128 11.33 -17.34 -38.50
N GLU A 129 12.37 -17.30 -37.67
CA GLU A 129 13.72 -17.76 -38.02
C GLU A 129 13.70 -19.23 -38.45
N THR A 130 13.12 -20.11 -37.62
CA THR A 130 13.04 -21.55 -37.90
C THR A 130 12.27 -21.84 -39.20
N ARG A 131 11.20 -21.09 -39.48
CA ARG A 131 10.45 -21.19 -40.74
C ARG A 131 11.31 -20.78 -41.93
N THR A 132 12.06 -19.69 -41.78
CA THR A 132 12.96 -19.21 -42.83
C THR A 132 14.06 -20.22 -43.13
N GLU A 133 14.69 -20.79 -42.10
CA GLU A 133 15.70 -21.85 -42.23
C GLU A 133 15.13 -23.12 -42.87
N LEU A 134 13.92 -23.52 -42.49
CA LEU A 134 13.25 -24.67 -43.09
C LEU A 134 13.01 -24.47 -44.58
N GLU A 135 12.53 -23.28 -44.98
CA GLU A 135 12.32 -22.95 -46.39
C GLU A 135 13.64 -22.87 -47.18
N GLN A 136 14.72 -22.38 -46.56
CA GLN A 136 16.05 -22.44 -47.16
C GLN A 136 16.52 -23.89 -47.36
N THR A 137 16.42 -24.72 -46.32
CA THR A 137 16.83 -26.13 -46.37
C THR A 137 16.05 -26.92 -47.42
N LYS A 138 14.74 -26.66 -47.56
CA LYS A 138 13.92 -27.25 -48.64
C LYS A 138 14.42 -26.87 -50.02
N ARG A 139 14.70 -25.58 -50.25
CA ARG A 139 15.24 -25.09 -51.52
C ARG A 139 16.58 -25.74 -51.85
N ASP A 140 17.48 -25.84 -50.88
CA ASP A 140 18.80 -26.48 -51.07
C ASP A 140 18.66 -27.96 -51.43
N LEU A 141 17.74 -28.67 -50.77
CA LEU A 141 17.47 -30.07 -51.03
C LEU A 141 16.87 -30.30 -52.44
N ASP A 142 16.01 -29.40 -52.90
CA ASP A 142 15.46 -29.45 -54.26
C ASP A 142 16.54 -29.19 -55.32
N ILE A 143 17.45 -28.24 -55.09
CA ILE A 143 18.61 -27.99 -55.97
C ILE A 143 19.48 -29.25 -56.07
N LEU A 144 19.80 -29.88 -54.94
CA LEU A 144 20.60 -31.11 -54.91
C LEU A 144 19.92 -32.25 -55.66
N ARG A 145 18.60 -32.40 -55.53
CA ARG A 145 17.82 -33.41 -56.26
C ARG A 145 17.86 -33.18 -57.77
N ILE A 146 17.76 -31.93 -58.22
CA ILE A 146 17.82 -31.58 -59.65
C ILE A 146 19.23 -31.83 -60.18
N SER A 147 20.28 -31.48 -59.45
CA SER A 147 21.68 -31.63 -59.89
C SER A 147 22.17 -33.08 -60.05
N ARG A 148 21.44 -34.05 -59.49
CA ARG A 148 21.80 -35.48 -59.48
C ARG A 148 21.14 -36.28 -60.62
N ASN A 149 20.16 -35.70 -61.33
CA ASN A 149 19.55 -36.24 -62.54
C ASN A 149 20.17 -35.61 -63.78
#